data_AF-A0A7W9NKJ1-F1
#
_entry.id   AF-A0A7W9NKJ1-F1
#
_cell.length_a   1.000
_cell.length_b   1.000
_cell.length_c   1.000
_cell.angle_alpha   90.00
_cell.angle_beta   90.00
_cell.angle_gamma   90.00
#
_symmetry.space_group_name_H-M   'P 1'
#
loop_
_entity.id
_entity.type
_entity.pdbx_description
1 polymer ?
#
loop_
_entity_poly.entity_id
_entity_poly.type
_entity_poly.pdbx_seq_one_letter_code
_entity_poly.pdbx_strand_id
1 'polypeptide(L)'
;MTWSFETAREPAEFAAAIDRRTGVEHAAGRDRTLCGIDMTRLDIYRHLFRPSSGCSTCATAAAAAPTEPSAQERLHDRVLAAAASPLRDRVIAALRRGADLRLGITGPAPGVARHYAKLDQVVEGHAALATALDTTGRVTISEVVDPGGNFVIVHADGATPVIGRRAG
;
A
#
# COMPACT_ATOMS: atom_id res chain seq x y z
N MET A 1 -2.51 24.67 -10.65
CA MET A 1 -2.75 23.27 -11.04
C MET A 1 -3.52 22.62 -9.92
N THR A 2 -4.72 22.10 -10.20
CA THR A 2 -5.50 21.34 -9.21
C THR A 2 -4.86 19.95 -9.12
N TRP A 3 -4.30 19.62 -7.97
CA TRP A 3 -3.67 18.32 -7.72
C TRP A 3 -4.73 17.20 -7.85
N SER A 4 -4.37 16.08 -8.48
CA SER A 4 -5.18 14.85 -8.57
C SER A 4 -4.26 13.63 -8.51
N PHE A 5 -4.68 12.59 -7.78
CA PHE A 5 -3.94 11.33 -7.72
C PHE A 5 -3.83 10.63 -9.08
N GLU A 6 -4.80 10.83 -9.99
CA GLU A 6 -4.77 10.29 -11.36
C GLU A 6 -3.56 10.80 -12.16
N THR A 7 -3.08 12.00 -11.82
CA THR A 7 -1.90 12.61 -12.42
C THR A 7 -0.61 12.35 -11.62
N ALA A 8 -0.73 11.75 -10.43
CA ALA A 8 0.37 11.46 -9.51
C ALA A 8 0.86 10.00 -9.62
N ARG A 9 0.76 9.39 -10.80
CA ARG A 9 1.16 7.99 -11.06
C ARG A 9 2.61 7.75 -10.63
N GLU A 10 2.85 6.61 -9.99
CA GLU A 10 4.17 6.22 -9.51
C GLU A 10 4.89 5.35 -10.56
N PRO A 11 6.23 5.39 -10.64
CA PRO A 11 6.97 4.39 -11.41
C PRO A 11 6.58 2.98 -10.95
N ALA A 12 6.44 2.04 -11.89
CA ALA A 12 6.27 0.64 -11.52
C ALA A 12 7.48 0.15 -10.72
N GLU A 13 7.21 -0.46 -9.57
CA GLU A 13 8.23 -0.99 -8.68
C GLU A 13 8.27 -2.52 -8.78
N PHE A 14 9.47 -3.07 -8.83
CA PHE A 14 9.68 -4.51 -8.96
C PHE A 14 10.50 -5.00 -7.76
N ALA A 15 10.11 -6.13 -7.18
CA ALA A 15 10.93 -6.74 -6.13
C ALA A 15 12.28 -7.20 -6.72
N ALA A 16 13.32 -7.18 -5.90
CA ALA A 16 14.62 -7.73 -6.28
C ALA A 16 14.57 -9.26 -6.27
N ALA A 17 15.03 -9.89 -7.36
CA ALA A 17 15.24 -11.32 -7.45
C ALA A 17 16.70 -11.60 -7.87
N ILE A 18 17.46 -12.31 -7.04
CA ILE A 18 18.88 -12.56 -7.31
C ILE A 18 19.05 -13.95 -7.94
N ASP A 19 19.75 -14.01 -9.06
CA ASP A 19 20.11 -15.28 -9.70
C ASP A 19 21.16 -16.01 -8.86
N ARG A 20 20.78 -17.18 -8.33
CA ARG A 20 21.63 -18.02 -7.47
C ARG A 20 22.96 -18.40 -8.12
N ARG A 21 23.04 -18.43 -9.45
CA ARG A 21 24.24 -18.81 -10.19
C ARG A 21 25.17 -17.63 -10.44
N THR A 22 24.61 -16.46 -10.75
CA THR A 22 25.40 -15.30 -11.20
C THR A 22 25.53 -14.21 -10.14
N GLY A 23 24.70 -14.25 -9.10
CA GLY A 23 24.59 -13.19 -8.10
C GLY A 23 24.00 -11.88 -8.65
N VAL A 24 23.58 -11.86 -9.91
CA VAL A 24 23.01 -10.65 -10.54
C VAL A 24 21.58 -10.46 -10.06
N GLU A 25 21.25 -9.23 -9.72
CA GLU A 25 19.90 -8.83 -9.34
C GLU A 25 19.04 -8.57 -10.59
N HIS A 26 17.80 -9.05 -10.56
CA HIS A 26 16.80 -8.91 -11.60
C HIS A 26 15.52 -8.31 -11.03
N ALA A 27 14.75 -7.63 -11.89
CA ALA A 27 13.41 -7.16 -11.56
C ALA A 27 12.44 -8.34 -11.61
N ALA A 28 11.86 -8.71 -10.46
CA ALA A 28 10.87 -9.76 -10.35
C ALA A 28 9.55 -9.33 -11.04
N GLY A 29 9.09 -10.12 -12.00
CA GLY A 29 7.71 -10.06 -12.48
C GLY A 29 6.83 -11.10 -11.78
N ARG A 30 5.63 -11.34 -12.33
CA ARG A 30 4.66 -12.26 -11.73
C ARG A 30 5.15 -13.71 -11.68
N ASP A 31 5.61 -14.24 -12.81
CA ASP A 31 6.02 -15.65 -12.96
C ASP A 31 7.47 -15.79 -13.48
N ARG A 32 8.06 -14.68 -13.92
CA ARG A 32 9.42 -14.58 -14.44
C ARG A 32 9.94 -13.17 -14.21
N THR A 33 11.26 -12.98 -14.25
CA THR A 33 11.84 -11.63 -14.26
C THR A 33 11.47 -10.89 -15.54
N LEU A 34 11.62 -9.56 -15.54
CA LEU A 34 11.38 -8.77 -16.75
C LEU A 34 12.27 -9.17 -17.93
N CYS A 35 13.45 -9.74 -17.68
CA CYS A 35 14.33 -10.28 -18.73
C CYS A 35 14.06 -11.77 -19.05
N GLY A 36 13.01 -12.36 -18.49
CA GLY A 36 12.52 -13.70 -18.85
C GLY A 36 13.11 -14.88 -18.09
N ILE A 37 13.79 -14.66 -16.96
CA ILE A 37 14.30 -15.76 -16.12
C ILE A 37 13.17 -16.28 -15.24
N ASP A 38 13.03 -17.61 -15.20
CA ASP A 38 12.07 -18.29 -14.34
C ASP A 38 12.32 -18.02 -12.85
N MET A 39 11.28 -17.64 -12.10
CA MET A 39 11.42 -17.27 -10.69
C MET A 39 11.86 -18.42 -9.78
N THR A 40 11.66 -19.68 -10.18
CA THR A 40 12.11 -20.86 -9.41
C THR A 40 13.64 -20.95 -9.28
N ARG A 41 14.36 -20.24 -10.16
CA ARG A 41 15.82 -20.19 -10.20
C ARG A 41 16.42 -19.06 -9.36
N LEU A 42 15.57 -18.24 -8.73
CA LEU A 42 15.96 -16.99 -8.11
C LEU A 42 15.61 -17.00 -6.62
N ASP A 43 16.32 -16.17 -5.85
CA ASP A 43 15.92 -15.81 -4.50
C ASP A 43 15.22 -14.45 -4.50
N ILE A 44 13.98 -14.40 -4.00
CA ILE A 44 13.19 -13.16 -3.89
C ILE A 44 13.59 -12.42 -2.62
N TYR A 45 13.88 -11.14 -2.75
CA TYR A 45 14.18 -10.25 -1.63
C TYR A 45 13.03 -9.26 -1.40
N ARG A 46 12.94 -8.78 -0.15
CA ARG A 46 11.89 -7.83 0.28
C ARG A 46 12.16 -6.37 -0.12
N HIS A 47 13.35 -6.06 -0.64
CA HIS A 47 13.65 -4.73 -1.15
C HIS A 47 13.36 -4.65 -2.65
N LEU A 48 13.26 -3.41 -3.15
CA LEU A 48 13.06 -3.13 -4.57
C LEU A 48 14.33 -3.42 -5.38
N PHE A 49 14.12 -3.77 -6.64
CA PHE A 49 15.16 -3.88 -7.66
C PHE A 49 15.90 -2.55 -7.83
N ARG A 50 17.21 -2.62 -8.01
CA ARG A 50 18.12 -1.48 -8.16
C ARG A 50 18.62 -1.40 -9.61
N PRO A 51 18.04 -0.54 -10.45
CA PRO A 51 18.41 -0.45 -11.87
C PRO A 51 19.89 -0.12 -12.10
N SER A 52 20.54 0.59 -11.17
CA SER A 52 21.93 1.03 -11.30
C SER A 52 22.97 -0.09 -11.11
N SER A 53 22.60 -1.19 -10.44
CA SER A 53 23.52 -2.29 -10.11
C SER A 53 23.03 -3.68 -10.53
N GLY A 54 21.85 -3.75 -11.16
CA GLY A 54 21.22 -5.00 -11.58
C GLY A 54 21.37 -5.30 -13.07
N CYS A 55 20.63 -6.30 -13.54
CA CYS A 55 20.54 -6.68 -14.94
C CYS A 55 20.09 -5.49 -15.82
N SER A 56 20.90 -5.14 -16.82
CA SER A 56 20.62 -3.99 -17.71
C SER A 56 19.31 -4.13 -18.49
N THR A 57 18.96 -5.34 -18.95
CA THR A 57 17.68 -5.61 -19.60
C THR A 57 16.50 -5.37 -18.65
N CYS A 58 16.63 -5.77 -17.38
CA CYS A 58 15.61 -5.48 -16.37
C CYS A 58 15.53 -3.97 -16.07
N ALA A 59 16.66 -3.26 -16.04
CA ALA A 59 16.68 -1.82 -15.85
C ALA A 59 15.93 -1.07 -16.97
N THR A 60 16.19 -1.42 -18.22
CA THR A 60 15.46 -0.83 -19.37
C THR A 60 13.98 -1.17 -19.33
N ALA A 61 13.63 -2.44 -19.07
CA ALA A 61 12.23 -2.86 -19.00
C ALA A 61 11.47 -2.21 -17.84
N ALA A 62 12.10 -2.05 -16.67
CA ALA A 62 11.51 -1.38 -15.52
C ALA A 62 11.28 0.11 -15.79
N ALA A 63 12.22 0.79 -16.46
CA ALA A 63 12.06 2.20 -16.84
C ALA A 63 10.96 2.42 -17.90
N ALA A 64 10.74 1.42 -18.77
CA ALA A 64 9.68 1.45 -19.78
C ALA A 64 8.33 0.90 -19.29
N ALA A 65 8.28 0.37 -18.06
CA ALA A 65 7.07 -0.20 -17.51
C ALA A 65 6.00 0.90 -17.34
N PRO A 66 4.72 0.58 -17.59
CA PRO A 66 3.64 1.52 -17.32
C PRO A 66 3.69 1.98 -15.87
N THR A 67 3.43 3.27 -15.65
CA THR A 67 3.30 3.80 -14.29
C THR A 67 2.09 3.17 -13.60
N GLU A 68 2.18 3.01 -12.29
CA GLU A 68 1.13 2.42 -11.46
C GLU A 68 0.29 3.48 -10.76
N PRO A 69 -0.96 3.14 -10.36
CA PRO A 69 -1.75 4.01 -9.50
C PRO A 69 -0.95 4.35 -8.25
N SER A 70 -0.96 5.61 -7.81
CA SER A 70 -0.22 6.01 -6.60
C SER A 70 -0.72 5.27 -5.35
N ALA A 71 0.05 5.25 -4.28
CA ALA A 71 -0.42 4.72 -2.99
C ALA A 71 -1.72 5.38 -2.53
N GLN A 72 -1.89 6.66 -2.85
CA GLN A 72 -3.07 7.46 -2.54
C GLN A 72 -4.27 7.08 -3.41
N GLU A 73 -4.08 6.85 -4.71
CA GLU A 73 -5.11 6.32 -5.64
C GLU A 73 -5.55 4.92 -5.21
N ARG A 74 -4.60 4.02 -4.94
CA ARG A 74 -4.89 2.65 -4.44
C ARG A 74 -5.66 2.67 -3.11
N LEU A 75 -5.42 3.65 -2.25
CA LEU A 75 -6.18 3.82 -1.01
C LEU A 75 -7.57 4.41 -1.28
N HIS A 76 -7.67 5.41 -2.16
CA HIS A 76 -8.95 5.98 -2.58
C HIS A 76 -9.90 4.91 -3.10
N ASP A 77 -9.43 4.03 -3.99
CA ASP A 77 -10.25 2.96 -4.57
C ASP A 77 -10.67 1.93 -3.52
N ARG A 78 -9.80 1.64 -2.55
CA ARG A 78 -10.16 0.81 -1.39
C ARG A 78 -11.24 1.48 -0.54
N VAL A 79 -11.09 2.77 -0.22
CA VAL A 79 -12.07 3.52 0.58
C VAL A 79 -13.42 3.63 -0.13
N LEU A 80 -13.47 3.66 -1.46
CA LEU A 80 -14.72 3.61 -2.22
C LEU A 80 -15.52 2.30 -1.97
N ALA A 81 -14.83 1.19 -1.73
CA ALA A 81 -15.45 -0.09 -1.39
C ALA A 81 -15.92 -0.19 0.07
N ALA A 82 -15.59 0.78 0.93
CA ALA A 82 -16.08 0.82 2.30
C ALA A 82 -17.59 1.14 2.35
N ALA A 83 -18.25 0.71 3.42
CA ALA A 83 -19.64 1.04 3.67
C ALA A 83 -19.87 2.56 3.65
N ALA A 84 -20.96 2.98 3.00
CA ALA A 84 -21.31 4.39 2.89
C ALA A 84 -21.48 5.02 4.28
N SER A 85 -20.74 6.10 4.53
CA SER A 85 -20.77 6.82 5.80
C SER A 85 -20.19 8.23 5.65
N PRO A 86 -20.55 9.18 6.53
CA PRO A 86 -19.94 10.50 6.53
C PRO A 86 -18.40 10.45 6.67
N LEU A 87 -17.87 9.48 7.41
CA LEU A 87 -16.42 9.26 7.53
C LEU A 87 -15.78 8.88 6.20
N ARG A 88 -16.39 7.95 5.47
CA ARG A 88 -15.92 7.55 4.13
C ARG A 88 -15.83 8.76 3.21
N ASP A 89 -16.89 9.58 3.18
CA ASP A 89 -16.95 10.73 2.29
C ASP A 89 -15.91 11.80 2.66
N ARG A 90 -15.63 12.00 3.97
CA ARG A 90 -14.55 12.89 4.43
C ARG A 90 -13.17 12.38 4.01
N VAL A 91 -12.90 11.08 4.13
CA VAL A 91 -11.62 10.49 3.71
C VAL A 91 -11.44 10.60 2.19
N ILE A 92 -12.47 10.30 1.39
CA ILE A 92 -12.43 10.47 -0.07
C ILE A 92 -12.14 11.93 -0.42
N ALA A 93 -12.83 12.87 0.21
CA ALA A 93 -12.61 14.29 -0.02
C ALA A 93 -11.18 14.74 0.36
N ALA A 94 -10.65 14.24 1.48
CA ALA A 94 -9.28 14.49 1.92
C ALA A 94 -8.26 13.93 0.93
N LEU A 95 -8.42 12.68 0.49
CA LEU A 95 -7.56 12.05 -0.51
C LEU A 95 -7.57 12.81 -1.83
N ARG A 96 -8.72 13.34 -2.28
CA ARG A 96 -8.84 14.19 -3.47
C ARG A 96 -8.15 15.55 -3.35
N ARG A 97 -7.92 16.04 -2.12
CA ARG A 97 -7.20 17.29 -1.85
C ARG A 97 -5.69 17.10 -1.70
N GLY A 98 -5.20 15.86 -1.71
CA GLY A 98 -3.77 15.58 -1.48
C GLY A 98 -3.42 15.38 -0.02
N ALA A 99 -4.34 14.85 0.79
CA ALA A 99 -4.04 14.45 2.16
C ALA A 99 -2.83 13.52 2.24
N ASP A 100 -2.03 13.67 3.28
CA ASP A 100 -0.77 12.96 3.48
C ASP A 100 -1.04 11.51 3.90
N LEU A 101 -0.52 10.54 3.14
CA LEU A 101 -0.57 9.12 3.48
C LEU A 101 0.69 8.75 4.26
N ARG A 102 0.62 8.85 5.58
CA ARG A 102 1.78 8.63 6.47
C ARG A 102 2.13 7.18 6.70
N LEU A 103 1.16 6.29 6.54
CA LEU A 103 1.33 4.87 6.80
C LEU A 103 0.52 4.04 5.81
N GLY A 104 1.11 2.95 5.34
CA GLY A 104 0.44 1.89 4.60
C GLY A 104 1.16 0.57 4.88
N ILE A 105 0.85 -0.07 6.00
CA ILE A 105 1.55 -1.28 6.44
C ILE A 105 0.63 -2.49 6.40
N THR A 106 1.12 -3.60 5.86
CA THR A 106 0.37 -4.86 5.80
C THR A 106 1.11 -5.96 6.56
N GLY A 107 0.42 -6.65 7.45
CA GLY A 107 1.03 -7.70 8.27
C GLY A 107 0.00 -8.50 9.07
N PRO A 108 0.45 -9.46 9.89
CA PRO A 108 -0.42 -10.19 10.80
C PRO A 108 -1.19 -9.25 11.71
N ALA A 109 -2.51 -9.41 11.82
CA ALA A 109 -3.37 -8.44 12.50
C ALA A 109 -2.95 -8.15 13.96
N PRO A 110 -2.64 -9.15 14.81
CA PRO A 110 -2.24 -8.87 16.20
C PRO A 110 -0.98 -7.99 16.28
N GLY A 111 0.00 -8.24 15.40
CA GLY A 111 1.24 -7.48 15.36
C GLY A 111 1.03 -6.06 14.86
N VAL A 112 0.33 -5.89 13.74
CA VAL A 112 0.10 -4.57 13.15
C VAL A 112 -0.85 -3.73 14.02
N ALA A 113 -1.91 -4.32 14.55
CA ALA A 113 -2.87 -3.63 15.42
C ALA A 113 -2.17 -3.03 16.65
N ARG A 114 -1.35 -3.83 17.34
CA ARG A 114 -0.63 -3.43 18.55
C ARG A 114 0.26 -2.20 18.34
N HIS A 115 0.90 -2.09 17.19
CA HIS A 115 1.90 -1.05 16.93
C HIS A 115 1.34 0.18 16.20
N TYR A 116 0.30 -0.01 15.39
CA TYR A 116 -0.12 1.02 14.43
C TYR A 116 -1.59 1.41 14.50
N ALA A 117 -2.49 0.60 15.08
CA ALA A 117 -3.91 0.92 15.12
C ALA A 117 -4.23 2.11 16.05
N LYS A 118 -3.51 2.22 17.17
CA LYS A 118 -3.71 3.27 18.20
C LYS A 118 -5.19 3.49 18.52
N LEU A 119 -5.88 2.40 18.85
CA LEU A 119 -7.35 2.40 19.06
C LEU A 119 -7.78 3.32 20.20
N ASP A 120 -6.90 3.55 21.17
CA ASP A 120 -7.05 4.51 22.28
C ASP A 120 -7.19 5.97 21.80
N GLN A 121 -6.70 6.28 20.61
CA GLN A 121 -6.78 7.62 20.01
C GLN A 121 -8.00 7.80 19.11
N VAL A 122 -8.79 6.75 18.89
CA VAL A 122 -9.95 6.76 17.98
C VAL A 122 -11.17 7.34 18.68
N VAL A 123 -11.68 8.43 18.14
CA VAL A 123 -12.86 9.15 18.65
C VAL A 123 -14.15 8.83 17.86
N GLU A 124 -14.03 8.25 16.67
CA GLU A 124 -15.16 7.83 15.83
C GLU A 124 -14.81 6.52 15.12
N GLY A 125 -15.71 5.53 15.11
CA GLY A 125 -15.48 4.23 14.45
C GLY A 125 -14.71 3.19 15.28
N HIS A 126 -14.47 3.45 16.58
CA HIS A 126 -13.67 2.57 17.45
C HIS A 126 -14.15 1.11 17.46
N ALA A 127 -15.43 0.84 17.70
CA ALA A 127 -15.96 -0.52 17.79
C ALA A 127 -15.83 -1.29 16.46
N ALA A 128 -16.05 -0.62 15.33
CA ALA A 128 -15.91 -1.23 14.01
C ALA A 128 -14.45 -1.57 13.71
N LEU A 129 -13.51 -0.67 14.05
CA LEU A 129 -12.08 -0.93 13.89
C LEU A 129 -11.59 -2.07 14.79
N ALA A 130 -12.03 -2.10 16.05
CA ALA A 130 -11.70 -3.19 16.96
C ALA A 130 -12.16 -4.53 16.40
N THR A 131 -13.38 -4.60 15.86
CA THR A 131 -13.93 -5.80 15.20
C THR A 131 -13.11 -6.18 13.96
N ALA A 132 -12.75 -5.22 13.10
CA ALA A 132 -11.96 -5.48 11.90
C ALA A 132 -10.53 -5.98 12.20
N LEU A 133 -9.99 -5.63 13.36
CA LEU A 133 -8.67 -6.06 13.82
C LEU A 133 -8.71 -7.37 14.60
N ASP A 134 -9.89 -7.84 15.02
CA ASP A 134 -10.09 -9.12 15.69
C ASP A 134 -10.10 -10.28 14.68
N THR A 135 -8.95 -10.50 14.06
CA THR A 135 -8.73 -11.58 13.09
C THR A 135 -7.34 -12.16 13.25
N THR A 136 -7.17 -13.43 12.91
CA THR A 136 -5.86 -14.10 12.86
C THR A 136 -5.15 -13.90 11.52
N GLY A 137 -5.83 -13.31 10.53
CA GLY A 137 -5.33 -13.06 9.20
C GLY A 137 -4.37 -11.87 9.08
N ARG A 138 -4.20 -11.40 7.85
CA ARG A 138 -3.44 -10.18 7.57
C ARG A 138 -4.39 -8.99 7.44
N VAL A 139 -3.91 -7.84 7.87
CA VAL A 139 -4.59 -6.56 7.71
C VAL A 139 -3.61 -5.53 7.17
N THR A 140 -4.13 -4.62 6.35
CA THR A 140 -3.49 -3.36 6.03
C THR A 140 -4.03 -2.27 6.96
N ILE A 141 -3.14 -1.52 7.61
CA ILE A 141 -3.49 -0.27 8.30
C ILE A 141 -2.90 0.90 7.51
N SER A 142 -3.77 1.86 7.17
CA SER A 142 -3.41 3.11 6.54
C SER A 142 -3.75 4.30 7.42
N GLU A 143 -2.88 5.32 7.41
CA GLU A 143 -3.09 6.57 8.13
C GLU A 143 -3.10 7.74 7.15
N VAL A 144 -4.22 8.47 7.12
CA VAL A 144 -4.42 9.65 6.27
C VAL A 144 -4.52 10.87 7.16
N VAL A 145 -3.67 11.86 6.89
CA VAL A 145 -3.61 13.12 7.64
C VAL A 145 -4.02 14.26 6.73
N ASP A 146 -5.05 14.99 7.14
CA ASP A 146 -5.58 16.17 6.48
C ASP A 146 -5.81 17.26 7.53
N PRO A 147 -5.74 18.57 7.19
CA PRO A 147 -6.11 19.63 8.12
C PRO A 147 -7.51 19.47 8.74
N GLY A 148 -8.44 18.78 8.05
CA GLY A 148 -9.77 18.44 8.56
C GLY A 148 -9.84 17.20 9.45
N GLY A 149 -8.73 16.47 9.67
CA GLY A 149 -8.66 15.36 10.61
C GLY A 149 -7.65 14.27 10.26
N ASN A 150 -7.37 13.44 11.27
CA ASN A 150 -6.54 12.25 11.17
C ASN A 150 -7.43 11.01 11.07
N PHE A 151 -7.27 10.22 10.01
CA PHE A 151 -8.08 9.04 9.74
C PHE A 151 -7.22 7.78 9.76
N VAL A 152 -7.78 6.71 10.30
CA VAL A 152 -7.21 5.36 10.24
C VAL A 152 -8.15 4.47 9.45
N ILE A 153 -7.59 3.75 8.48
CA ILE A 153 -8.31 2.81 7.64
C ILE A 153 -7.71 1.43 7.86
N VAL A 154 -8.57 0.47 8.20
CA VAL A 154 -8.21 -0.94 8.36
C VAL A 154 -8.85 -1.74 7.25
N HIS A 155 -8.07 -2.57 6.57
CA HIS A 155 -8.55 -3.47 5.54
C HIS A 155 -8.00 -4.87 5.80
N ALA A 156 -8.87 -5.79 6.21
CA ALA A 156 -8.52 -7.20 6.31
C ALA A 156 -8.64 -7.86 4.93
N ASP A 157 -7.82 -8.89 4.67
CA ASP A 157 -7.84 -9.61 3.40
C ASP A 157 -9.26 -10.15 3.10
N GLY A 158 -9.83 -9.75 1.97
CA GLY A 158 -11.17 -10.18 1.52
C GLY A 158 -12.34 -9.49 2.21
N ALA A 159 -12.11 -8.49 3.07
CA ALA A 159 -13.16 -7.74 3.77
C ALA A 159 -13.30 -6.32 3.22
N THR A 160 -14.45 -5.68 3.43
CA THR A 160 -14.61 -4.25 3.12
C THR A 160 -13.80 -3.40 4.11
N PRO A 161 -13.15 -2.31 3.68
CA PRO A 161 -12.39 -1.45 4.60
C PRO A 161 -13.27 -0.79 5.66
N VAL A 162 -12.69 -0.64 6.85
CA VAL A 162 -13.30 0.06 7.99
C VAL A 162 -12.51 1.32 8.30
N ILE A 163 -13.22 2.40 8.59
CA ILE A 163 -12.65 3.73 8.76
C ILE A 163 -12.97 4.22 10.16
N GLY A 164 -11.97 4.83 10.81
CA GLY A 164 -12.19 5.63 12.01
C GLY A 164 -11.42 6.94 11.97
N ARG A 165 -11.77 7.83 12.89
CA ARG A 165 -11.15 9.14 13.06
C ARG A 165 -10.42 9.17 14.39
N ARG A 166 -9.19 9.69 14.39
CA ARG A 166 -8.41 9.96 15.60
C ARG A 166 -8.64 11.38 16.10
N ALA A 167 -8.36 11.60 17.39
CA ALA A 167 -8.16 12.94 17.91
C ALA A 167 -7.00 13.63 17.15
N GLY A 168 -7.15 14.93 16.89
CA GLY A 168 -6.15 15.76 16.22
C GLY A 168 -5.00 16.12 17.16
#